data_AF-A0A947TSH7-F1
#
_entry.id   AF-A0A947TSH7-F1
#
_cell.length_a   1.000
_cell.length_b   1.000
_cell.length_c   1.000
_cell.angle_alpha   90.00
_cell.angle_beta   90.00
_cell.angle_gamma   90.00
#
_symmetry.space_group_name_H-M   'P 1'
#
loop_
_entity.id
_entity.type
_entity.pdbx_description
1 polymer ?
#
loop_
_entity_poly.entity_id
_entity_poly.type
_entity_poly.pdbx_seq_one_letter_code
_entity_poly.pdbx_strand_id
1 'polypeptide(L)'
;MNDLMNKARLSNTNLSLEELTTRIGKATSSLREKQWENVSHDNACIQQDGGGKYKRSRLFDIFQEFKREQATLIRLGSQGGNIPEQTRHVHVRTALASIIHGKCHSLGVRTKDVSVEALDKQIFDRYVDTLQSRQWNTISLRHPMQFPEPGETARTVNFITTMTPASGLDSVLRRKYQEDGINGICSYATQEKRHAVNLWRTEFRAEQPAGTQTKHGFSAIRHGVHDAYGIEDPRQRATANDARVKEFIHASLIDHLKRNKITLDDTEAGRPLSIDIVSVNLLTPIGKEKEMIKQQQQALSRASGREIQVQVSDEGNSHTVHVKPRIIMFNVPVDHLSLAATGNVMGIWRHADLINNDAIKLLIGSVEKNKTIGGATGVRIQTLNAELATITGNNTTDLSKRRTICEKITLIEHLTEQIRDIYISKLHHRVGNEPYKLPTRLLALANEIGATPAFNCKSGKDRTGQLNVEIRELYAQLIANGGTPRAVDAKREGLAKENYKILFMNGGDRDIQALNTGVTGSKTQLRYYHRLMDVPPKNIDQIKGLSKWVGA
;
A
#
# COMPACT_ATOMS: atom_id res chain seq x y z
N MET A 1 22.27 23.32 7.10
CA MET A 1 23.57 24.01 6.99
C MET A 1 23.49 25.43 7.55
N ASN A 2 22.52 26.27 7.15
CA ASN A 2 22.31 27.60 7.77
C ASN A 2 22.23 27.56 9.29
N ASP A 3 21.39 26.66 9.84
CA ASP A 3 21.33 26.45 11.29
C ASP A 3 22.65 25.98 11.91
N LEU A 4 23.44 25.19 11.18
CA LEU A 4 24.73 24.67 11.65
C LEU A 4 25.82 25.73 11.61
N MET A 5 25.87 26.58 10.56
CA MET A 5 26.80 27.70 10.46
C MET A 5 26.46 28.81 11.47
N ASN A 6 25.17 29.05 11.70
CA ASN A 6 24.69 29.96 12.74
C ASN A 6 25.06 29.44 14.15
N LYS A 7 24.90 28.14 14.41
CA LYS A 7 25.33 27.50 15.67
C LYS A 7 26.86 27.47 15.84
N ALA A 8 27.62 27.34 14.75
CA ALA A 8 29.08 27.29 14.77
C ALA A 8 29.77 28.66 14.87
N ARG A 9 29.03 29.78 14.91
CA ARG A 9 29.56 31.16 14.94
C ARG A 9 30.60 31.44 13.84
N LEU A 10 30.40 30.89 12.64
CA LEU A 10 31.29 31.14 11.50
C LEU A 10 30.76 32.31 10.68
N SER A 11 31.05 33.53 11.13
CA SER A 11 30.71 34.77 10.40
C SER A 11 31.71 35.15 9.30
N ASN A 12 32.76 34.35 9.05
CA ASN A 12 33.92 34.75 8.23
C ASN A 12 34.32 33.76 7.12
N THR A 13 33.44 32.87 6.67
CA THR A 13 33.73 32.05 5.48
C THR A 13 33.09 32.69 4.23
N ASN A 14 33.95 33.20 3.32
CA ASN A 14 33.64 33.77 1.99
C ASN A 14 33.02 32.78 0.99
N LEU A 15 32.08 31.93 1.44
CA LEU A 15 31.29 31.10 0.54
C LEU A 15 29.88 31.67 0.54
N SER A 16 29.44 32.24 -0.58
CA SER A 16 28.07 32.72 -0.67
C SER A 16 27.13 31.51 -0.54
N LEU A 17 26.09 31.68 0.27
CA LEU A 17 25.07 30.66 0.52
C LEU A 17 24.43 30.13 -0.79
N GLU A 18 24.36 31.02 -1.77
CA GLU A 18 23.85 30.77 -3.11
C GLU A 18 24.74 29.81 -3.90
N GLU A 19 26.06 29.93 -3.77
CA GLU A 19 27.03 29.07 -4.47
C GLU A 19 27.01 27.63 -3.91
N LEU A 20 26.87 27.49 -2.58
CA LEU A 20 26.74 26.18 -1.93
C LEU A 20 25.41 25.49 -2.28
N THR A 21 24.31 26.26 -2.27
CA THR A 21 22.97 25.77 -2.60
C THR A 21 22.90 25.33 -4.07
N THR A 22 23.51 26.10 -4.96
CA THR A 22 23.63 25.77 -6.39
C THR A 22 24.45 24.50 -6.61
N ARG A 23 25.55 24.31 -5.88
CA ARG A 23 26.40 23.11 -6.00
C ARG A 23 25.73 21.86 -5.43
N ILE A 24 25.03 21.97 -4.29
CA ILE A 24 24.19 20.88 -3.74
C ILE A 24 23.04 20.56 -4.71
N GLY A 25 22.40 21.58 -5.29
CA GLY A 25 21.37 21.42 -6.31
C GLY A 25 21.87 20.67 -7.55
N LYS A 26 23.04 21.06 -8.08
CA LYS A 26 23.69 20.37 -9.21
C LYS A 26 24.09 18.93 -8.86
N ALA A 27 24.69 18.70 -7.70
CA ALA A 27 25.04 17.35 -7.24
C ALA A 27 23.79 16.46 -7.10
N THR A 28 22.69 17.01 -6.60
CA THR A 28 21.40 16.31 -6.44
C THR A 28 20.73 16.03 -7.79
N SER A 29 20.80 16.96 -8.74
CA SER A 29 20.26 16.78 -10.10
C SER A 29 21.06 15.76 -10.92
N SER A 30 22.39 15.84 -10.92
CA SER A 30 23.25 14.83 -11.57
C SER A 30 23.10 13.44 -10.95
N LEU A 31 22.81 13.36 -9.65
CA LEU A 31 22.47 12.10 -8.98
C LEU A 31 21.15 11.51 -9.47
N ARG A 32 20.15 12.34 -9.76
CA ARG A 32 18.82 11.92 -10.22
C ARG A 32 18.85 11.32 -11.62
N GLU A 33 19.72 11.83 -12.50
CA GLU A 33 19.99 11.29 -13.83
C GLU A 33 20.82 10.01 -13.77
N LYS A 34 21.88 9.96 -12.95
CA LYS A 34 22.82 8.82 -12.85
C LYS A 34 22.26 7.58 -12.13
N GLN A 35 21.30 7.80 -11.23
CA GLN A 35 20.52 6.75 -10.60
C GLN A 35 19.82 5.82 -11.61
N TRP A 36 19.58 6.28 -12.84
CA TRP A 36 19.01 5.50 -13.93
C TRP A 36 20.00 4.54 -14.61
N GLU A 37 21.30 4.85 -14.60
CA GLU A 37 22.35 4.08 -15.32
C GLU A 37 22.98 2.97 -14.45
N ASN A 38 23.17 3.21 -13.15
CA ASN A 38 23.75 2.23 -12.21
C ASN A 38 22.88 0.97 -11.99
N VAL A 39 21.60 1.05 -12.35
CA VAL A 39 20.63 -0.05 -12.39
C VAL A 39 21.08 -1.24 -13.28
N SER A 40 21.87 -0.97 -14.32
CA SER A 40 22.32 -1.96 -15.30
C SER A 40 23.41 -2.91 -14.78
N HIS A 41 24.29 -2.44 -13.88
CA HIS A 41 25.57 -3.09 -13.62
C HIS A 41 25.58 -4.07 -12.43
N ASP A 42 24.91 -3.75 -11.31
CA ASP A 42 24.90 -4.59 -10.10
C ASP A 42 24.26 -5.97 -10.31
N ASN A 43 23.35 -6.09 -11.28
CA ASN A 43 22.70 -7.36 -11.60
C ASN A 43 23.57 -8.30 -12.43
N ALA A 44 24.56 -7.78 -13.17
CA ALA A 44 25.53 -8.61 -13.89
C ALA A 44 26.44 -9.37 -12.90
N CYS A 45 26.84 -8.73 -11.80
CA CYS A 45 27.66 -9.35 -10.76
C CYS A 45 26.89 -10.39 -9.93
N ILE A 46 25.59 -10.20 -9.69
CA ILE A 46 24.75 -11.18 -8.96
C ILE A 46 24.49 -12.44 -9.81
N GLN A 47 24.47 -12.33 -11.14
CA GLN A 47 24.20 -13.48 -12.04
C GLN A 47 25.42 -14.39 -12.26
N GLN A 48 26.65 -13.93 -12.04
CA GLN A 48 27.83 -14.75 -12.33
C GLN A 48 28.15 -15.81 -11.26
N ASP A 49 27.67 -15.67 -10.01
CA ASP A 49 28.16 -16.53 -8.90
C ASP A 49 27.07 -17.31 -8.16
N GLY A 50 26.21 -17.99 -8.92
CA GLY A 50 25.20 -18.92 -8.43
C GLY A 50 25.72 -20.24 -7.83
N GLY A 51 26.95 -20.28 -7.27
CA GLY A 51 27.47 -21.47 -6.60
C GLY A 51 28.79 -21.23 -5.87
N GLY A 52 28.81 -21.36 -4.53
CA GLY A 52 30.08 -21.42 -3.80
C GLY A 52 30.01 -21.08 -2.30
N LYS A 53 30.65 -21.92 -1.48
CA LYS A 53 30.70 -21.95 -0.01
C LYS A 53 31.43 -20.75 0.69
N TYR A 54 31.52 -19.56 0.06
CA TYR A 54 32.33 -18.43 0.56
C TYR A 54 31.53 -17.18 0.95
N LYS A 55 30.50 -17.31 1.79
CA LYS A 55 29.66 -16.15 2.19
C LYS A 55 30.29 -15.22 3.26
N ARG A 56 31.26 -15.66 4.06
CA ARG A 56 31.84 -14.85 5.14
C ARG A 56 32.97 -13.91 4.71
N SER A 57 33.78 -14.25 3.69
CA SER A 57 34.84 -13.34 3.19
C SER A 57 34.24 -12.15 2.43
N ARG A 58 33.22 -12.38 1.60
CA ARG A 58 32.57 -11.35 0.76
C ARG A 58 31.96 -10.17 1.53
N LEU A 59 31.37 -10.41 2.70
CA LEU A 59 30.79 -9.32 3.50
C LEU A 59 31.87 -8.37 4.03
N PHE A 60 33.04 -8.93 4.35
CA PHE A 60 34.19 -8.13 4.77
C PHE A 60 34.73 -7.32 3.59
N ASP A 61 34.84 -7.93 2.41
CA ASP A 61 35.31 -7.26 1.18
C ASP A 61 34.40 -6.09 0.78
N ILE A 62 33.07 -6.31 0.77
CA ILE A 62 32.08 -5.26 0.48
C ILE A 62 32.14 -4.13 1.52
N PHE A 63 32.32 -4.46 2.79
CA PHE A 63 32.45 -3.44 3.84
C PHE A 63 33.74 -2.63 3.70
N GLN A 64 34.84 -3.26 3.30
CA GLN A 64 36.10 -2.57 3.02
C GLN A 64 35.99 -1.66 1.79
N GLU A 65 35.33 -2.12 0.72
CA GLU A 65 35.04 -1.32 -0.47
C GLU A 65 34.16 -0.11 -0.13
N PHE A 66 33.09 -0.32 0.65
CA PHE A 66 32.26 0.75 1.18
C PHE A 66 33.09 1.79 1.95
N LYS A 67 33.98 1.35 2.85
CA LYS A 67 34.80 2.25 3.66
C LYS A 67 35.82 3.03 2.83
N ARG A 68 36.46 2.39 1.84
CA ARG A 68 37.38 3.05 0.90
C ARG A 68 36.68 4.09 0.05
N GLU A 69 35.51 3.76 -0.47
CA GLU A 69 34.71 4.66 -1.29
C GLU A 69 34.17 5.84 -0.45
N GLN A 70 33.69 5.58 0.77
CA GLN A 70 33.29 6.61 1.73
C GLN A 70 34.45 7.57 2.05
N ALA A 71 35.66 7.06 2.31
CA ALA A 71 36.84 7.89 2.56
C ALA A 71 37.22 8.75 1.34
N THR A 72 37.08 8.18 0.13
CA THR A 72 37.31 8.91 -1.13
C THR A 72 36.32 10.07 -1.28
N LEU A 73 35.04 9.84 -0.97
CA LEU A 73 34.01 10.88 -1.01
C LEU A 73 34.27 11.98 0.01
N ILE A 74 34.72 11.65 1.22
CA ILE A 74 35.12 12.65 2.23
C ILE A 74 36.28 13.51 1.70
N ARG A 75 37.31 12.89 1.10
CA ARG A 75 38.44 13.62 0.50
C ARG A 75 37.98 14.54 -0.63
N LEU A 76 37.13 14.05 -1.53
CA LEU A 76 36.56 14.86 -2.61
C LEU A 76 35.77 16.04 -2.07
N GLY A 77 34.94 15.82 -1.04
CA GLY A 77 34.20 16.91 -0.39
C GLY A 77 35.11 17.98 0.18
N SER A 78 36.22 17.59 0.81
CA SER A 78 37.21 18.54 1.34
C SER A 78 37.83 19.44 0.26
N GLN A 79 37.99 18.90 -0.96
CA GLN A 79 38.50 19.57 -2.14
C GLN A 79 37.41 20.30 -2.96
N GLY A 80 36.15 20.24 -2.53
CA GLY A 80 35.02 20.82 -3.27
C GLY A 80 34.61 20.05 -4.52
N GLY A 81 35.00 18.78 -4.63
CA GLY A 81 34.65 17.87 -5.72
C GLY A 81 33.22 17.32 -5.63
N ASN A 82 32.75 16.75 -6.74
CA ASN A 82 31.43 16.12 -6.86
C ASN A 82 31.49 14.62 -6.54
N ILE A 83 30.32 13.99 -6.38
CA ILE A 83 30.19 12.53 -6.26
C ILE A 83 30.57 11.90 -7.62
N PRO A 84 31.59 11.02 -7.69
CA PRO A 84 32.01 10.38 -8.94
C PRO A 84 30.93 9.48 -9.53
N GLU A 85 30.93 9.32 -10.86
CA GLU A 85 29.98 8.45 -11.59
C GLU A 85 30.09 6.98 -11.20
N GLN A 86 31.31 6.54 -10.92
CA GLN A 86 31.64 5.18 -10.52
C GLN A 86 31.36 4.87 -9.03
N THR A 87 30.68 5.76 -8.29
CA THR A 87 30.25 5.52 -6.90
C THR A 87 29.19 4.41 -6.92
N ARG A 88 29.49 3.27 -6.29
CA ARG A 88 28.71 2.02 -6.40
C ARG A 88 28.40 1.40 -5.05
N HIS A 89 29.34 1.45 -4.10
CA HIS A 89 29.21 0.74 -2.83
C HIS A 89 28.56 1.61 -1.75
N VAL A 90 28.59 2.94 -1.91
CA VAL A 90 28.00 3.88 -0.93
C VAL A 90 26.61 4.34 -1.38
N HIS A 91 25.62 4.19 -0.49
CA HIS A 91 24.27 4.69 -0.73
C HIS A 91 24.26 6.20 -0.96
N VAL A 92 23.46 6.70 -1.91
CA VAL A 92 23.43 8.12 -2.32
C VAL A 92 23.37 9.11 -1.16
N ARG A 93 22.53 8.80 -0.16
CA ARG A 93 22.37 9.62 1.05
C ARG A 93 23.67 9.73 1.84
N THR A 94 24.32 8.60 2.04
CA THR A 94 25.59 8.50 2.76
C THR A 94 26.73 9.09 1.94
N ALA A 95 26.67 9.00 0.61
CA ALA A 95 27.64 9.64 -0.27
C ALA A 95 27.54 11.18 -0.18
N LEU A 96 26.32 11.73 -0.21
CA LEU A 96 26.07 13.15 0.00
C LEU A 96 26.51 13.59 1.39
N ALA A 97 26.18 12.83 2.43
CA ALA A 97 26.64 13.09 3.79
C ALA A 97 28.18 13.11 3.90
N SER A 98 28.86 12.21 3.19
CA SER A 98 30.33 12.11 3.17
C SER A 98 30.98 13.32 2.50
N ILE A 99 30.42 13.80 1.37
CA ILE A 99 30.89 15.01 0.68
C ILE A 99 30.69 16.25 1.56
N ILE A 100 29.50 16.39 2.17
CA ILE A 100 29.19 17.51 3.07
C ILE A 100 30.12 17.49 4.29
N HIS A 101 30.32 16.32 4.89
CA HIS A 101 31.24 16.13 6.01
C HIS A 101 32.66 16.59 5.65
N GLY A 102 33.19 16.13 4.51
CA GLY A 102 34.52 16.53 4.02
C GLY A 102 34.65 18.04 3.86
N LYS A 103 33.62 18.69 3.31
CA LYS A 103 33.60 20.15 3.14
C LYS A 103 33.54 20.90 4.47
N CYS A 104 32.71 20.45 5.40
CA CYS A 104 32.66 21.02 6.76
C CYS A 104 34.04 20.92 7.44
N HIS A 105 34.70 19.77 7.31
CA HIS A 105 36.02 19.55 7.89
C HIS A 105 37.09 20.46 7.28
N SER A 106 37.07 20.70 5.96
CA SER A 106 38.02 21.63 5.32
C SER A 106 37.77 23.10 5.68
N LEU A 107 36.56 23.45 6.11
CA LEU A 107 36.21 24.77 6.66
C LEU A 107 36.44 24.88 8.17
N GLY A 108 37.05 23.87 8.81
CA GLY A 108 37.33 23.88 10.25
C GLY A 108 36.14 23.53 11.15
N VAL A 109 34.98 23.13 10.60
CA VAL A 109 33.81 22.70 11.38
C VAL A 109 34.03 21.27 11.86
N ARG A 110 34.28 21.10 13.16
CA ARG A 110 34.54 19.80 13.79
C ARG A 110 33.59 19.56 14.96
N THR A 111 32.35 19.21 14.64
CA THR A 111 31.32 18.87 15.64
C THR A 111 30.73 17.48 15.35
N LYS A 112 30.15 16.84 16.38
CA LYS A 112 29.46 15.54 16.19
C LYS A 112 28.25 15.67 15.25
N ASP A 113 27.61 16.83 15.21
CA ASP A 113 26.46 17.15 14.36
C ASP A 113 26.77 17.19 12.86
N VAL A 114 28.05 17.32 12.49
CA VAL A 114 28.52 17.24 11.09
C VAL A 114 29.23 15.92 10.78
N SER A 115 29.15 14.92 11.65
CA SER A 115 29.60 13.56 11.31
C SER A 115 28.79 12.99 10.14
N VAL A 116 29.38 12.06 9.38
CA VAL A 116 28.68 11.43 8.24
C VAL A 116 27.36 10.80 8.68
N GLU A 117 27.32 10.15 9.85
CA GLU A 117 26.11 9.54 10.39
C GLU A 117 25.05 10.58 10.77
N ALA A 118 25.43 11.65 11.47
CA ALA A 118 24.52 12.73 11.83
C ALA A 118 23.96 13.46 10.58
N LEU A 119 24.79 13.67 9.57
CA LEU A 119 24.39 14.27 8.29
C LEU A 119 23.49 13.33 7.48
N ASP A 120 23.81 12.03 7.41
CA ASP A 120 22.98 11.03 6.74
C ASP A 120 21.57 10.99 7.34
N LYS A 121 21.46 11.02 8.68
CA LYS A 121 20.19 11.14 9.38
C LYS A 121 19.47 12.45 9.08
N GLN A 122 20.15 13.60 9.19
CA GLN A 122 19.53 14.91 8.90
C GLN A 122 19.03 15.02 7.45
N ILE A 123 19.80 14.50 6.48
CA ILE A 123 19.38 14.45 5.07
C ILE A 123 18.14 13.58 4.93
N PHE A 124 18.09 12.42 5.60
CA PHE A 124 16.93 11.55 5.57
C PHE A 124 15.69 12.24 6.16
N ASP A 125 15.82 12.85 7.33
CA ASP A 125 14.72 13.53 8.02
C ASP A 125 14.17 14.65 7.13
N ARG A 126 15.04 15.49 6.53
CA ARG A 126 14.63 16.53 5.57
C ARG A 126 14.01 15.98 4.30
N TYR A 127 14.46 14.83 3.83
CA TYR A 127 13.88 14.16 2.69
C TYR A 127 12.45 13.67 3.00
N VAL A 128 12.22 13.13 4.19
CA VAL A 128 10.89 12.76 4.68
C VAL A 128 9.98 13.98 4.76
N ASP A 129 10.44 15.09 5.37
CA ASP A 129 9.71 16.36 5.44
C ASP A 129 9.30 16.82 4.02
N THR A 130 10.24 16.75 3.07
CA THR A 130 10.01 17.14 1.66
C THR A 130 8.96 16.27 0.98
N LEU A 131 8.91 14.97 1.29
CA LEU A 131 7.89 14.08 0.72
C LEU A 131 6.51 14.35 1.31
N GLN A 132 6.44 14.66 2.61
CA GLN A 132 5.19 14.94 3.31
C GLN A 132 4.60 16.31 2.95
N SER A 133 5.44 17.28 2.56
CA SER A 133 5.01 18.62 2.14
C SER A 133 4.61 18.74 0.66
N ARG A 134 4.90 17.74 -0.18
CA ARG A 134 4.41 17.68 -1.57
C ARG A 134 2.89 17.72 -1.62
N GLN A 135 2.30 18.13 -2.74
CA GLN A 135 0.86 18.02 -2.91
C GLN A 135 0.45 16.54 -3.08
N TRP A 136 -0.26 16.00 -2.09
CA TRP A 136 -0.90 14.68 -2.17
C TRP A 136 -2.30 14.87 -2.74
N ASN A 137 -2.38 14.92 -4.06
CA ASN A 137 -3.64 15.14 -4.77
C ASN A 137 -4.40 13.82 -4.99
N THR A 138 -5.72 13.92 -5.18
CA THR A 138 -6.51 12.81 -5.70
C THR A 138 -6.01 12.41 -7.09
N ILE A 139 -5.73 11.13 -7.28
CA ILE A 139 -5.35 10.55 -8.57
C ILE A 139 -6.62 10.02 -9.21
N SER A 140 -6.94 10.48 -10.43
CA SER A 140 -8.07 9.97 -11.21
C SER A 140 -7.61 9.61 -12.61
N LEU A 141 -7.78 8.35 -12.99
CA LEU A 141 -7.25 7.80 -14.24
C LEU A 141 -8.30 6.95 -14.95
N ARG A 142 -8.36 7.11 -16.28
CA ARG A 142 -9.25 6.33 -17.16
C ARG A 142 -8.47 5.18 -17.80
N HIS A 143 -9.10 4.01 -17.88
CA HIS A 143 -8.52 2.77 -18.41
C HIS A 143 -9.43 2.17 -19.47
N PRO A 144 -9.14 2.35 -20.77
CA PRO A 144 -9.83 1.61 -21.82
C PRO A 144 -9.36 0.15 -21.77
N MET A 145 -10.27 -0.78 -21.48
CA MET A 145 -9.96 -2.21 -21.37
C MET A 145 -10.82 -3.01 -22.34
N GLN A 146 -10.25 -4.07 -22.92
CA GLN A 146 -10.90 -4.86 -23.97
C GLN A 146 -11.34 -6.23 -23.48
N PHE A 147 -12.55 -6.66 -23.83
CA PHE A 147 -13.08 -7.96 -23.44
C PHE A 147 -13.63 -8.70 -24.67
N PRO A 148 -13.48 -10.03 -24.72
CA PRO A 148 -14.02 -10.82 -25.83
C PRO A 148 -15.54 -10.74 -25.85
N GLU A 149 -16.13 -10.65 -27.05
CA GLU A 149 -17.57 -10.83 -27.28
C GLU A 149 -17.82 -11.92 -28.33
N PRO A 150 -18.88 -12.74 -28.18
CA PRO A 150 -19.21 -13.75 -29.18
C PRO A 150 -19.57 -13.10 -30.52
N GLY A 151 -18.81 -13.41 -31.57
CA GLY A 151 -19.14 -13.01 -32.95
C GLY A 151 -18.73 -11.60 -33.37
N GLU A 152 -18.13 -10.79 -32.49
CA GLU A 152 -17.69 -9.42 -32.78
C GLU A 152 -16.19 -9.18 -32.49
N THR A 153 -15.67 -8.03 -32.93
CA THR A 153 -14.41 -7.51 -32.38
C THR A 153 -14.57 -7.20 -30.90
N ALA A 154 -13.51 -7.38 -30.10
CA ALA A 154 -13.55 -7.20 -28.66
C ALA A 154 -14.21 -5.86 -28.24
N ARG A 155 -15.13 -5.90 -27.27
CA ARG A 155 -15.72 -4.69 -26.72
C ARG A 155 -14.71 -3.91 -25.88
N THR A 156 -14.77 -2.59 -25.96
CA THR A 156 -14.00 -1.72 -25.06
C THR A 156 -14.90 -1.19 -23.96
N VAL A 157 -14.50 -1.39 -22.71
CA VAL A 157 -15.13 -0.80 -21.53
C VAL A 157 -14.14 0.16 -20.89
N ASN A 158 -14.56 1.41 -20.68
CA ASN A 158 -13.76 2.39 -19.96
C ASN A 158 -13.98 2.24 -18.46
N PHE A 159 -12.90 2.13 -17.71
CA PHE A 159 -12.93 2.14 -16.25
C PHE A 159 -12.28 3.40 -15.71
N ILE A 160 -12.70 3.81 -14.53
CA ILE A 160 -12.12 4.93 -13.79
C ILE A 160 -11.56 4.40 -12.48
N THR A 161 -10.27 4.62 -12.26
CA THR A 161 -9.67 4.52 -10.93
C THR A 161 -9.65 5.91 -10.29
N THR A 162 -10.12 6.01 -9.05
CA THR A 162 -9.92 7.21 -8.22
C THR A 162 -9.22 6.81 -6.93
N MET A 163 -8.13 7.50 -6.57
CA MET A 163 -7.42 7.30 -5.31
C MET A 163 -7.28 8.63 -4.59
N THR A 164 -7.92 8.72 -3.43
CA THR A 164 -7.98 9.93 -2.61
C THR A 164 -7.13 9.72 -1.36
N PRO A 165 -6.12 10.57 -1.10
CA PRO A 165 -5.32 10.47 0.12
C PRO A 165 -6.16 10.87 1.33
N ALA A 166 -5.75 10.47 2.53
CA ALA A 166 -6.46 10.80 3.77
C ALA A 166 -6.81 12.29 3.90
N SER A 167 -5.88 13.18 3.57
CA SER A 167 -6.07 14.65 3.57
C SER A 167 -7.12 15.16 2.58
N GLY A 168 -7.55 14.33 1.63
CA GLY A 168 -8.57 14.63 0.63
C GLY A 168 -9.92 13.95 0.87
N LEU A 169 -10.08 13.10 1.89
CA LEU A 169 -11.30 12.30 2.08
C LEU A 169 -12.49 13.13 2.58
N ASP A 170 -12.23 14.05 3.52
CA ASP A 170 -13.19 15.03 4.04
C ASP A 170 -12.46 16.29 4.56
N SER A 171 -13.24 17.30 4.97
CA SER A 171 -12.69 18.57 5.45
C SER A 171 -12.04 18.45 6.84
N VAL A 172 -12.47 17.51 7.68
CA VAL A 172 -11.93 17.28 9.03
C VAL A 172 -10.52 16.71 8.95
N LEU A 173 -10.30 15.67 8.13
CA LEU A 173 -8.95 15.15 7.90
C LEU A 173 -8.07 16.20 7.24
N ARG A 174 -8.58 16.91 6.22
CA ARG A 174 -7.82 18.00 5.59
C ARG A 174 -7.28 18.99 6.61
N ARG A 175 -8.13 19.44 7.54
CA ARG A 175 -7.74 20.39 8.59
C ARG A 175 -6.65 19.83 9.51
N LYS A 176 -6.77 18.58 9.95
CA LYS A 176 -5.75 17.92 10.79
C LYS A 176 -4.38 17.88 10.12
N TYR A 177 -4.34 17.53 8.84
CA TYR A 177 -3.09 17.53 8.07
C TYR A 177 -2.51 18.95 7.92
N GLN A 178 -3.36 19.95 7.66
CA GLN A 178 -2.97 21.37 7.56
C GLN A 178 -2.43 21.93 8.88
N GLU A 179 -3.07 21.62 10.01
CA GLU A 179 -2.63 22.00 11.36
C GLU A 179 -1.24 21.43 11.69
N ASP A 180 -0.95 20.23 11.18
CA ASP A 180 0.35 19.57 11.31
C ASP A 180 1.37 20.03 10.25
N GLY A 181 1.01 20.93 9.34
CA GLY A 181 1.91 21.47 8.30
C GLY A 181 2.31 20.45 7.24
N ILE A 182 1.52 19.40 7.04
CA ILE A 182 1.77 18.29 6.12
C ILE A 182 0.62 18.12 5.13
N ASN A 183 0.91 17.52 3.98
CA ASN A 183 -0.09 17.24 2.95
C ASN A 183 -0.38 15.74 2.80
N GLY A 184 0.50 14.88 3.31
CA GLY A 184 0.34 13.42 3.37
C GLY A 184 1.47 12.76 4.16
N ILE A 185 1.34 11.45 4.46
CA ILE A 185 2.36 10.69 5.19
C ILE A 185 3.04 9.68 4.27
N CYS A 186 4.32 9.91 3.99
CA CYS A 186 5.12 8.98 3.21
C CYS A 186 5.54 7.75 4.03
N SER A 187 5.80 6.65 3.33
CA SER A 187 6.18 5.37 3.92
C SER A 187 7.47 5.33 4.74
N TYR A 188 8.27 6.41 4.68
CA TYR A 188 9.51 6.55 5.45
C TYR A 188 9.29 7.14 6.84
N ALA A 189 8.10 7.67 7.13
CA ALA A 189 7.72 8.20 8.43
C ALA A 189 7.44 7.06 9.44
N THR A 190 8.46 6.24 9.71
CA THR A 190 8.37 5.06 10.59
C THR A 190 8.04 5.41 12.04
N GLN A 191 8.26 6.68 12.42
CA GLN A 191 8.00 7.27 13.74
C GLN A 191 6.73 8.14 13.79
N GLU A 192 5.93 8.21 12.71
CA GLU A 192 4.72 9.06 12.67
C GLU A 192 3.78 8.72 13.83
N LYS A 193 3.40 9.70 14.64
CA LYS A 193 2.66 9.46 15.89
C LYS A 193 1.16 9.66 15.76
N ARG A 194 0.70 10.44 14.79
CA ARG A 194 -0.67 10.95 14.71
C ARG A 194 -1.42 10.38 13.53
N HIS A 195 -0.76 10.27 12.38
CA HIS A 195 -1.40 9.94 11.12
C HIS A 195 -1.04 8.54 10.61
N ALA A 196 -2.01 7.86 10.01
CA ALA A 196 -1.78 6.58 9.35
C ALA A 196 -0.86 6.76 8.13
N VAL A 197 0.20 5.96 8.09
CA VAL A 197 1.20 6.01 7.03
C VAL A 197 0.59 5.57 5.70
N ASN A 198 0.76 6.37 4.66
CA ASN A 198 0.34 6.07 3.29
C ASN A 198 -1.14 5.64 3.19
N LEU A 199 -2.02 6.34 3.90
CA LEU A 199 -3.46 6.08 3.95
C LEU A 199 -4.19 6.70 2.75
N TRP A 200 -4.90 5.88 1.99
CA TRP A 200 -5.74 6.28 0.87
C TRP A 200 -7.04 5.50 0.82
N ARG A 201 -8.07 6.12 0.24
CA ARG A 201 -9.22 5.41 -0.33
C ARG A 201 -8.98 5.16 -1.81
N THR A 202 -9.21 3.95 -2.27
CA THR A 202 -9.16 3.55 -3.69
C THR A 202 -10.57 3.20 -4.16
N GLU A 203 -10.91 3.59 -5.38
CA GLU A 203 -12.18 3.35 -6.04
C GLU A 203 -11.94 2.88 -7.47
N PHE A 204 -12.75 1.93 -7.93
CA PHE A 204 -12.72 1.44 -9.29
C PHE A 204 -14.13 1.11 -9.77
N ARG A 205 -14.52 1.70 -10.91
CA ARG A 205 -15.83 1.51 -11.50
C ARG A 205 -15.76 1.60 -13.01
N ALA A 206 -16.71 0.97 -13.70
CA ALA A 206 -16.95 1.26 -15.10
C ALA A 206 -17.47 2.70 -15.24
N GLU A 207 -16.98 3.40 -16.26
CA GLU A 207 -17.58 4.64 -16.72
C GLU A 207 -18.94 4.31 -17.32
N GLN A 208 -19.96 5.08 -16.92
CA GLN A 208 -21.36 4.84 -17.27
C GLN A 208 -21.98 6.15 -17.76
N PRO A 209 -22.96 6.10 -18.69
CA PRO A 209 -23.76 7.28 -19.04
C PRO A 209 -24.42 7.89 -17.81
N ALA A 210 -24.57 9.22 -17.80
CA ALA A 210 -25.22 9.94 -16.71
C ALA A 210 -26.61 9.33 -16.42
N GLY A 211 -26.90 9.09 -15.14
CA GLY A 211 -28.19 8.52 -14.68
C GLY A 211 -28.25 6.98 -14.63
N THR A 212 -27.18 6.26 -15.01
CA THR A 212 -27.13 4.79 -14.87
C THR A 212 -26.31 4.36 -13.67
N GLN A 213 -26.85 3.43 -12.86
CA GLN A 213 -26.17 2.95 -11.66
C GLN A 213 -25.10 1.92 -12.04
N THR A 214 -23.86 2.13 -11.60
CA THR A 214 -22.80 1.13 -11.76
C THR A 214 -23.17 -0.14 -10.99
N LYS A 215 -23.38 -1.25 -11.71
CA LYS A 215 -23.82 -2.53 -11.13
C LYS A 215 -22.78 -3.13 -10.17
N HIS A 216 -21.50 -3.01 -10.53
CA HIS A 216 -20.38 -3.46 -9.70
C HIS A 216 -19.33 -2.35 -9.64
N GLY A 217 -18.93 -1.98 -8.44
CA GLY A 217 -17.87 -1.03 -8.17
C GLY A 217 -17.11 -1.48 -6.95
N PHE A 218 -15.80 -1.22 -6.94
CA PHE A 218 -14.94 -1.52 -5.83
C PHE A 218 -14.55 -0.23 -5.12
N SER A 219 -14.60 -0.24 -3.79
CA SER A 219 -13.92 0.76 -2.98
C SER A 219 -13.26 0.11 -1.77
N ALA A 220 -12.12 0.65 -1.33
CA ALA A 220 -11.39 0.13 -0.19
C ALA A 220 -10.43 1.17 0.41
N ILE A 221 -9.97 0.89 1.62
CA ILE A 221 -8.91 1.64 2.29
C ILE A 221 -7.58 0.90 2.14
N ARG A 222 -6.53 1.62 1.73
CA ARG A 222 -5.16 1.09 1.66
C ARG A 222 -4.23 1.89 2.56
N HIS A 223 -3.30 1.22 3.20
CA HIS A 223 -2.37 1.87 4.14
C HIS A 223 -1.03 1.12 4.29
N GLY A 224 -0.07 1.75 4.96
CA GLY A 224 1.08 1.10 5.57
C GLY A 224 0.72 0.46 6.91
N VAL A 225 1.62 -0.34 7.49
CA VAL A 225 1.36 -0.98 8.78
C VAL A 225 1.14 0.07 9.87
N HIS A 226 0.14 -0.12 10.73
CA HIS A 226 -0.14 0.85 11.80
C HIS A 226 0.95 0.91 12.86
N ASP A 227 1.79 -0.11 12.92
CA ASP A 227 2.92 -0.17 13.82
C ASP A 227 3.96 0.96 13.55
N ALA A 228 4.15 1.85 14.51
CA ALA A 228 5.16 2.91 14.52
C ALA A 228 6.53 2.34 14.93
N TYR A 229 7.02 1.36 14.16
CA TYR A 229 8.20 0.56 14.49
C TYR A 229 9.52 1.33 14.58
N GLY A 230 9.54 2.62 14.20
CA GLY A 230 10.68 3.49 14.46
C GLY A 230 10.71 4.06 15.88
N ILE A 231 9.62 3.95 16.65
CA ILE A 231 9.54 4.40 18.05
C ILE A 231 10.00 3.24 18.95
N GLU A 232 11.07 3.45 19.69
CA GLU A 232 11.63 2.43 20.59
C GLU A 232 10.82 2.27 21.87
N ASP A 233 10.33 3.38 22.45
CA ASP A 233 9.52 3.35 23.67
C ASP A 233 8.17 2.62 23.43
N PRO A 234 7.89 1.50 24.12
CA PRO A 234 6.70 0.70 23.86
C PRO A 234 5.38 1.44 24.13
N ARG A 235 5.35 2.35 25.11
CA ARG A 235 4.12 3.10 25.46
C ARG A 235 3.81 4.14 24.39
N GLN A 236 4.80 4.94 24.00
CA GLN A 236 4.67 5.90 22.92
C GLN A 236 4.32 5.23 21.60
N ARG A 237 4.91 4.07 21.31
CA ARG A 237 4.58 3.27 20.13
C ARG A 237 3.14 2.77 20.16
N ALA A 238 2.66 2.26 21.30
CA ALA A 238 1.27 1.85 21.44
C ALA A 238 0.28 3.01 21.24
N THR A 239 0.57 4.18 21.83
CA THR A 239 -0.24 5.40 21.64
C THR A 239 -0.24 5.86 20.18
N ALA A 240 0.91 5.82 19.51
CA ALA A 240 1.00 6.14 18.09
C ALA A 240 0.18 5.17 17.22
N ASN A 241 0.26 3.87 17.52
CA ASN A 241 -0.52 2.85 16.81
C ASN A 241 -2.03 3.09 16.99
N ASP A 242 -2.48 3.47 18.19
CA ASP A 242 -3.89 3.76 18.47
C ASP A 242 -4.39 5.02 17.72
N ALA A 243 -3.57 6.07 17.65
CA ALA A 243 -3.90 7.27 16.87
C ALA A 243 -4.03 6.96 15.36
N ARG A 244 -3.08 6.18 14.82
CA ARG A 244 -3.13 5.71 13.42
C ARG A 244 -4.36 4.85 13.14
N VAL A 245 -4.76 3.98 14.07
CA VAL A 245 -5.98 3.17 13.95
C VAL A 245 -7.25 4.04 14.01
N LYS A 246 -7.26 5.10 14.83
CA LYS A 246 -8.39 6.04 14.89
C LYS A 246 -8.59 6.76 13.54
N GLU A 247 -7.51 7.22 12.90
CA GLU A 247 -7.60 7.82 11.57
C GLU A 247 -8.02 6.81 10.49
N PHE A 248 -7.53 5.58 10.59
CA PHE A 248 -7.98 4.47 9.72
C PHE A 248 -9.48 4.20 9.86
N ILE A 249 -10.03 4.24 11.07
CA ILE A 249 -11.48 4.09 11.32
C ILE A 249 -12.25 5.28 10.75
N HIS A 250 -11.71 6.51 10.85
CA HIS A 250 -12.31 7.69 10.21
C HIS A 250 -12.40 7.51 8.69
N ALA A 251 -11.31 7.14 8.03
CA ALA A 251 -11.32 6.87 6.60
C ALA A 251 -12.29 5.72 6.23
N SER A 252 -12.34 4.68 7.06
CA SER A 252 -13.23 3.53 6.85
C SER A 252 -14.71 3.89 7.02
N LEU A 253 -15.03 4.82 7.93
CA LEU A 253 -16.38 5.36 8.11
C LEU A 253 -16.82 6.15 6.87
N ILE A 254 -15.98 7.08 6.39
CA ILE A 254 -16.30 7.89 5.19
C ILE A 254 -16.62 6.97 4.01
N ASP A 255 -15.79 5.95 3.83
CA ASP A 255 -15.98 4.95 2.79
C ASP A 255 -17.25 4.10 2.99
N HIS A 256 -17.53 3.71 4.24
CA HIS A 256 -18.74 2.96 4.60
C HIS A 256 -20.03 3.75 4.30
N LEU A 257 -20.08 5.02 4.71
CA LEU A 257 -21.22 5.92 4.48
C LEU A 257 -21.49 6.07 2.98
N LYS A 258 -20.43 6.37 2.19
CA LYS A 258 -20.54 6.52 0.73
C LYS A 258 -20.97 5.24 0.02
N ARG A 259 -20.38 4.10 0.36
CA ARG A 259 -20.70 2.81 -0.30
C ARG A 259 -22.12 2.37 0.00
N ASN A 260 -22.56 2.50 1.24
CA ASN A 260 -23.86 2.02 1.70
C ASN A 260 -24.96 3.07 1.56
N LYS A 261 -24.64 4.26 1.02
CA LYS A 261 -25.57 5.38 0.82
C LYS A 261 -26.28 5.78 2.12
N ILE A 262 -25.54 5.79 3.23
CA ILE A 262 -26.02 6.20 4.55
C ILE A 262 -25.75 7.70 4.68
N THR A 263 -26.78 8.47 4.99
CA THR A 263 -26.64 9.92 5.23
C THR A 263 -26.19 10.16 6.68
N LEU A 264 -25.68 11.36 6.98
CA LEU A 264 -25.32 11.68 8.37
C LEU A 264 -26.56 11.80 9.26
N ASP A 265 -27.70 12.23 8.72
CA ASP A 265 -28.98 12.29 9.43
C ASP A 265 -29.40 10.90 9.95
N ASP A 266 -29.15 9.84 9.18
CA ASP A 266 -29.41 8.45 9.59
C ASP A 266 -28.60 8.03 10.83
N THR A 267 -27.49 8.74 11.13
CA THR A 267 -26.57 8.42 12.23
C THR A 267 -26.88 9.16 13.53
N GLU A 268 -27.76 10.16 13.51
CA GLU A 268 -28.09 10.98 14.69
C GLU A 268 -29.09 10.31 15.65
N ALA A 269 -29.60 9.12 15.32
CA ALA A 269 -30.59 8.36 16.10
C ALA A 269 -30.11 7.83 17.47
N GLY A 270 -29.03 8.37 18.05
CA GLY A 270 -28.50 8.05 19.38
C GLY A 270 -27.90 6.65 19.54
N ARG A 271 -27.86 5.84 18.47
CA ARG A 271 -27.24 4.51 18.47
C ARG A 271 -25.93 4.51 17.70
N PRO A 272 -24.85 3.91 18.23
CA PRO A 272 -23.59 3.82 17.50
C PRO A 272 -23.74 3.05 16.19
N LEU A 273 -23.28 3.66 15.09
CA LEU A 273 -23.22 3.03 13.78
C LEU A 273 -22.21 1.87 13.83
N SER A 274 -22.70 0.65 13.70
CA SER A 274 -21.85 -0.54 13.65
C SER A 274 -21.32 -0.73 12.24
N ILE A 275 -20.00 -0.69 12.07
CA ILE A 275 -19.35 -0.90 10.76
C ILE A 275 -18.46 -2.13 10.80
N ASP A 276 -18.55 -2.98 9.78
CA ASP A 276 -17.61 -4.08 9.58
C ASP A 276 -16.43 -3.61 8.75
N ILE A 277 -15.22 -3.93 9.20
CA ILE A 277 -13.98 -3.64 8.48
C ILE A 277 -13.21 -4.95 8.29
N VAL A 278 -13.01 -5.35 7.03
CA VAL A 278 -12.21 -6.54 6.69
C VAL A 278 -10.81 -6.09 6.31
N SER A 279 -9.85 -6.27 7.23
CA SER A 279 -8.47 -5.80 7.06
C SER A 279 -7.55 -6.95 6.65
N VAL A 280 -7.00 -6.89 5.43
CA VAL A 280 -6.10 -7.91 4.88
C VAL A 280 -4.65 -7.41 4.92
N ASN A 281 -3.88 -7.99 5.84
CA ASN A 281 -2.46 -7.69 6.01
C ASN A 281 -1.58 -8.61 5.17
N LEU A 282 -0.61 -8.04 4.46
CA LEU A 282 0.30 -8.77 3.56
C LEU A 282 1.72 -8.96 4.13
N LEU A 283 1.92 -8.64 5.42
CA LEU A 283 3.20 -8.83 6.13
C LEU A 283 3.56 -10.32 6.28
N THR A 284 4.86 -10.60 6.24
CA THR A 284 5.43 -11.93 6.39
C THR A 284 5.76 -12.17 7.87
N PRO A 285 5.17 -13.17 8.55
CA PRO A 285 5.27 -13.37 10.00
C PRO A 285 6.61 -13.92 10.51
N ILE A 286 7.71 -13.33 10.06
CA ILE A 286 9.08 -13.62 10.51
C ILE A 286 9.85 -12.32 10.76
N GLY A 287 10.90 -12.40 11.57
CA GLY A 287 11.77 -11.25 11.87
C GLY A 287 10.99 -10.04 12.39
N LYS A 288 11.31 -8.85 11.88
CA LYS A 288 10.67 -7.59 12.29
C LYS A 288 9.19 -7.51 11.91
N GLU A 289 8.79 -8.11 10.79
CA GLU A 289 7.40 -8.07 10.32
C GLU A 289 6.46 -8.87 11.24
N LYS A 290 6.95 -9.92 11.92
CA LYS A 290 6.19 -10.63 12.95
C LYS A 290 5.75 -9.72 14.10
N GLU A 291 6.65 -8.88 14.60
CA GLU A 291 6.32 -7.94 15.68
C GLU A 291 5.37 -6.84 15.17
N MET A 292 5.57 -6.36 13.93
CA MET A 292 4.67 -5.38 13.32
C MET A 292 3.23 -5.92 13.19
N ILE A 293 3.05 -7.19 12.80
CA ILE A 293 1.74 -7.86 12.76
C ILE A 293 1.11 -7.84 14.16
N LYS A 294 1.86 -8.26 15.19
CA LYS A 294 1.38 -8.31 16.57
C LYS A 294 0.98 -6.92 17.08
N GLN A 295 1.80 -5.90 16.88
CA GLN A 295 1.53 -4.53 17.32
C GLN A 295 0.30 -3.94 16.62
N GLN A 296 0.16 -4.17 15.31
CA GLN A 296 -1.05 -3.77 14.57
C GLN A 296 -2.29 -4.51 15.09
N GLN A 297 -2.20 -5.83 15.28
CA GLN A 297 -3.31 -6.63 15.80
C GLN A 297 -3.78 -6.11 17.16
N GLN A 298 -2.86 -5.81 18.07
CA GLN A 298 -3.19 -5.27 19.38
C GLN A 298 -3.90 -3.91 19.30
N ALA A 299 -3.45 -3.00 18.43
CA ALA A 299 -4.11 -1.71 18.24
C ALA A 299 -5.51 -1.86 17.63
N LEU A 300 -5.66 -2.70 16.61
CA LEU A 300 -6.97 -3.00 16.02
C LEU A 300 -7.92 -3.66 17.03
N SER A 301 -7.44 -4.61 17.84
CA SER A 301 -8.24 -5.25 18.90
C SER A 301 -8.67 -4.28 19.99
N ARG A 302 -7.86 -3.27 20.34
CA ARG A 302 -8.26 -2.22 21.29
C ARG A 302 -9.39 -1.34 20.76
N ALA A 303 -9.47 -1.13 19.45
CA ALA A 303 -10.52 -0.33 18.82
C ALA A 303 -11.77 -1.14 18.47
N SER A 304 -11.61 -2.41 18.08
CA SER A 304 -12.71 -3.29 17.65
C SER A 304 -13.74 -3.51 18.77
N GLY A 305 -15.01 -3.33 18.46
CA GLY A 305 -16.14 -3.47 19.37
C GLY A 305 -16.32 -2.33 20.36
N ARG A 306 -15.43 -1.32 20.38
CA ARG A 306 -15.56 -0.13 21.22
C ARG A 306 -16.22 1.01 20.47
N GLU A 307 -17.04 1.77 21.17
CA GLU A 307 -17.60 2.99 20.62
C GLU A 307 -16.52 4.08 20.53
N ILE A 308 -16.41 4.70 19.36
CA ILE A 308 -15.42 5.73 19.04
C ILE A 308 -16.15 6.89 18.39
N GLN A 309 -15.95 8.08 18.93
CA GLN A 309 -16.44 9.31 18.29
C GLN A 309 -15.52 9.72 17.15
N VAL A 310 -16.11 9.90 15.97
CA VAL A 310 -15.44 10.36 14.76
C VAL A 310 -16.15 11.61 14.28
N GLN A 311 -15.40 12.71 14.14
CA GLN A 311 -15.91 13.89 13.46
C GLN A 311 -15.73 13.70 11.96
N VAL A 312 -16.82 13.78 11.23
CA VAL A 312 -16.85 13.76 9.76
C VAL A 312 -17.44 15.07 9.26
N SER A 313 -17.30 15.33 7.96
CA SER A 313 -17.95 16.48 7.33
C SER A 313 -18.79 16.09 6.14
N ASP A 314 -19.95 16.73 6.04
CA ASP A 314 -20.83 16.71 4.88
C ASP A 314 -21.12 18.16 4.45
N GLU A 315 -20.93 18.45 3.16
CA GLU A 315 -21.09 19.79 2.57
C GLU A 315 -20.38 20.94 3.34
N GLY A 316 -19.34 20.64 4.11
CA GLY A 316 -18.60 21.61 4.92
C GLY A 316 -19.06 21.73 6.38
N ASN A 317 -20.22 21.18 6.74
CA ASN A 317 -20.67 21.05 8.12
C ASN A 317 -19.99 19.85 8.79
N SER A 318 -19.73 19.93 10.10
CA SER A 318 -19.09 18.83 10.84
C SER A 318 -20.10 18.14 11.75
N HIS A 319 -20.16 16.82 11.67
CA HIS A 319 -21.03 15.98 12.51
C HIS A 319 -20.17 15.03 13.33
N THR A 320 -20.61 14.75 14.56
CA THR A 320 -19.99 13.72 15.39
C THR A 320 -20.77 12.42 15.23
N VAL A 321 -20.12 11.42 14.65
CA VAL A 321 -20.68 10.09 14.47
C VAL A 321 -20.09 9.16 15.53
N HIS A 322 -20.97 8.48 16.27
CA HIS A 322 -20.59 7.42 17.19
C HIS A 322 -20.47 6.12 16.40
N VAL A 323 -19.26 5.57 16.29
CA VAL A 323 -19.00 4.36 15.49
C VAL A 323 -18.59 3.22 16.40
N LYS A 324 -19.10 2.03 16.13
CA LYS A 324 -18.66 0.78 16.76
C LYS A 324 -18.07 -0.14 15.69
N PRO A 325 -16.76 -0.07 15.39
CA PRO A 325 -16.16 -0.86 14.33
C PRO A 325 -15.98 -2.31 14.79
N ARG A 326 -16.34 -3.28 13.95
CA ARG A 326 -15.94 -4.68 14.10
C ARG A 326 -14.88 -4.99 13.06
N ILE A 327 -13.64 -5.13 13.53
CA ILE A 327 -12.46 -5.31 12.66
C ILE A 327 -12.14 -6.81 12.55
N ILE A 328 -12.24 -7.35 11.33
CA ILE A 328 -11.94 -8.72 10.96
C ILE A 328 -10.58 -8.73 10.26
N MET A 329 -9.52 -9.11 10.96
CA MET A 329 -8.14 -9.03 10.46
C MET A 329 -7.64 -10.37 9.91
N PHE A 330 -7.23 -10.38 8.65
CA PHE A 330 -6.51 -11.47 8.01
C PHE A 330 -5.03 -11.13 7.88
N ASN A 331 -4.17 -12.16 7.88
CA ASN A 331 -2.76 -12.06 7.48
C ASN A 331 -2.49 -13.03 6.33
N VAL A 332 -2.24 -12.51 5.12
CA VAL A 332 -2.00 -13.30 3.92
C VAL A 332 -0.67 -12.88 3.26
N PRO A 333 0.46 -13.48 3.69
CA PRO A 333 1.77 -13.17 3.14
C PRO A 333 1.88 -13.50 1.64
N VAL A 334 2.43 -12.58 0.85
CA VAL A 334 2.46 -12.65 -0.62
C VAL A 334 3.83 -12.23 -1.19
N ASP A 335 4.88 -12.80 -0.65
CA ASP A 335 6.27 -12.62 -1.10
C ASP A 335 6.90 -13.94 -1.57
N HIS A 336 8.10 -13.85 -2.17
CA HIS A 336 8.79 -15.02 -2.73
C HIS A 336 9.08 -16.09 -1.67
N LEU A 337 9.43 -15.72 -0.45
CA LEU A 337 9.71 -16.67 0.62
C LEU A 337 8.43 -17.34 1.11
N SER A 338 7.37 -16.56 1.34
CA SER A 338 6.09 -17.10 1.82
C SER A 338 5.45 -18.08 0.84
N LEU A 339 5.53 -17.82 -0.46
CA LEU A 339 4.92 -18.66 -1.49
C LEU A 339 5.85 -19.78 -2.00
N ALA A 340 7.07 -19.89 -1.45
CA ALA A 340 7.99 -20.98 -1.73
C ALA A 340 7.76 -22.16 -0.76
N ALA A 341 8.16 -23.37 -1.18
CA ALA A 341 8.08 -24.56 -0.34
C ALA A 341 8.82 -24.38 1.00
N THR A 342 9.93 -23.65 1.01
CA THR A 342 10.71 -23.32 2.22
C THR A 342 9.95 -22.44 3.21
N GLY A 343 9.05 -21.56 2.75
CA GLY A 343 8.23 -20.73 3.62
C GLY A 343 7.24 -21.55 4.46
N ASN A 344 6.67 -22.61 3.88
CA ASN A 344 5.82 -23.56 4.60
C ASN A 344 6.59 -24.24 5.76
N VAL A 345 7.84 -24.65 5.51
CA VAL A 345 8.69 -25.29 6.51
C VAL A 345 9.08 -24.33 7.64
N MET A 346 9.27 -23.04 7.33
CA MET A 346 9.58 -22.00 8.33
C MET A 346 8.38 -21.57 9.19
N GLY A 347 7.21 -22.21 9.02
CA GLY A 347 6.02 -21.91 9.83
C GLY A 347 5.37 -20.55 9.53
N ILE A 348 5.69 -19.92 8.38
CA ILE A 348 5.08 -18.66 7.94
C ILE A 348 3.55 -18.79 7.90
N TRP A 349 3.07 -19.79 7.16
CA TRP A 349 1.64 -20.04 7.02
C TRP A 349 1.02 -20.55 8.30
N ARG A 350 1.73 -21.29 9.15
CA ARG A 350 1.21 -21.68 10.47
C ARG A 350 0.82 -20.46 11.32
N HIS A 351 1.63 -19.41 11.33
CA HIS A 351 1.29 -18.19 12.08
C HIS A 351 0.17 -17.39 11.40
N ALA A 352 0.23 -17.26 10.07
CA ALA A 352 -0.81 -16.59 9.29
C ALA A 352 -2.18 -17.27 9.44
N ASP A 353 -2.24 -18.60 9.35
CA ASP A 353 -3.46 -19.40 9.43
C ASP A 353 -4.09 -19.35 10.81
N LEU A 354 -3.30 -19.21 11.89
CA LEU A 354 -3.86 -18.98 13.23
C LEU A 354 -4.70 -17.70 13.29
N ILE A 355 -4.19 -16.61 12.70
CA ILE A 355 -4.92 -15.34 12.59
C ILE A 355 -6.13 -15.52 11.66
N ASN A 356 -5.92 -16.13 10.49
CA ASN A 356 -6.95 -16.28 9.47
C ASN A 356 -8.11 -17.19 9.91
N ASN A 357 -7.85 -18.23 10.70
CA ASN A 357 -8.89 -19.15 11.18
C ASN A 357 -9.97 -18.43 12.00
N ASP A 358 -9.57 -17.50 12.87
CA ASP A 358 -10.52 -16.71 13.66
C ASP A 358 -11.25 -15.69 12.79
N ALA A 359 -10.53 -15.04 11.87
CA ALA A 359 -11.10 -14.09 10.93
C ALA A 359 -12.14 -14.73 9.98
N ILE A 360 -11.89 -15.96 9.53
CA ILE A 360 -12.82 -16.74 8.70
C ILE A 360 -14.13 -17.00 9.42
N LYS A 361 -14.08 -17.38 10.71
CA LYS A 361 -15.30 -17.62 11.50
C LYS A 361 -16.15 -16.36 11.59
N LEU A 362 -15.49 -15.21 11.77
CA LEU A 362 -16.17 -13.91 11.83
C LEU A 362 -16.73 -13.47 10.47
N LEU A 363 -16.05 -13.78 9.36
CA LEU A 363 -16.48 -13.38 8.03
C LEU A 363 -17.54 -14.31 7.45
N ILE A 364 -17.23 -15.61 7.32
CA ILE A 364 -18.06 -16.61 6.60
C ILE A 364 -18.56 -17.77 7.49
N GLY A 365 -18.20 -17.80 8.78
CA GLY A 365 -18.61 -18.84 9.72
C GLY A 365 -17.76 -20.12 9.64
N SER A 366 -17.76 -20.79 8.48
CA SER A 366 -17.00 -22.03 8.26
C SER A 366 -16.44 -22.14 6.85
N VAL A 367 -15.25 -22.75 6.75
CA VAL A 367 -14.64 -23.12 5.47
C VAL A 367 -15.21 -24.39 4.86
N GLU A 368 -15.92 -25.21 5.65
CA GLU A 368 -16.43 -26.49 5.18
C GLU A 368 -17.40 -26.29 4.02
N LYS A 369 -17.16 -27.04 2.94
CA LYS A 369 -17.98 -27.00 1.74
C LYS A 369 -19.43 -27.36 2.08
N ASN A 370 -20.38 -26.65 1.49
CA ASN A 370 -21.82 -26.81 1.70
C ASN A 370 -22.36 -26.49 3.11
N LYS A 371 -21.52 -26.12 4.10
CA LYS A 371 -22.06 -25.58 5.35
C LYS A 371 -22.73 -24.23 5.11
N THR A 372 -23.77 -23.93 5.89
CA THR A 372 -24.44 -22.63 5.85
C THR A 372 -23.42 -21.50 6.00
N ILE A 373 -23.55 -20.48 5.15
CA ILE A 373 -22.69 -19.29 5.21
C ILE A 373 -23.08 -18.49 6.46
N GLY A 374 -22.13 -18.36 7.39
CA GLY A 374 -22.29 -17.66 8.66
C GLY A 374 -21.52 -16.35 8.71
N GLY A 375 -21.26 -15.84 9.92
CA GLY A 375 -20.49 -14.61 10.12
C GLY A 375 -21.17 -13.36 9.55
N ALA A 376 -20.38 -12.33 9.27
CA ALA A 376 -20.85 -11.10 8.63
C ALA A 376 -21.52 -11.36 7.27
N THR A 377 -21.00 -12.32 6.50
CA THR A 377 -21.57 -12.71 5.21
C THR A 377 -22.96 -13.33 5.35
N GLY A 378 -23.14 -14.25 6.31
CA GLY A 378 -24.45 -14.86 6.58
C GLY A 378 -25.50 -13.84 7.01
N VAL A 379 -25.13 -12.88 7.87
CA VAL A 379 -26.02 -11.77 8.26
C VAL A 379 -26.46 -10.98 7.03
N ARG A 380 -25.53 -10.65 6.12
CA ARG A 380 -25.89 -9.90 4.91
C ARG A 380 -26.83 -10.68 3.99
N ILE A 381 -26.60 -11.98 3.79
CA ILE A 381 -27.50 -12.84 2.99
C ILE A 381 -28.90 -12.86 3.62
N GLN A 382 -29.00 -12.96 4.95
CA GLN A 382 -30.29 -12.90 5.64
C GLN A 382 -31.00 -11.56 5.41
N THR A 383 -30.28 -10.44 5.51
CA THR A 383 -30.84 -9.11 5.20
C THR A 383 -31.35 -9.01 3.77
N LEU A 384 -30.57 -9.50 2.79
CA LEU A 384 -30.95 -9.48 1.38
C LEU A 384 -32.16 -10.37 1.10
N ASN A 385 -32.25 -11.55 1.73
CA ASN A 385 -33.42 -12.43 1.63
C ASN A 385 -34.67 -11.81 2.26
N ALA A 386 -34.52 -11.13 3.40
CA ALA A 386 -35.62 -10.38 4.01
C ALA A 386 -36.08 -9.24 3.08
N GLU A 387 -35.16 -8.47 2.50
CA GLU A 387 -35.49 -7.44 1.51
C GLU A 387 -36.21 -8.04 0.29
N LEU A 388 -35.72 -9.16 -0.25
CA LEU A 388 -36.35 -9.86 -1.37
C LEU A 388 -37.80 -10.28 -1.05
N ALA A 389 -38.05 -10.76 0.16
CA ALA A 389 -39.39 -11.18 0.62
C ALA A 389 -40.38 -10.01 0.72
N THR A 390 -39.91 -8.77 0.90
CA THR A 390 -40.79 -7.58 0.93
C THR A 390 -41.24 -7.12 -0.45
N ILE A 391 -40.58 -7.56 -1.52
CA ILE A 391 -40.94 -7.18 -2.89
C ILE A 391 -42.07 -8.09 -3.34
N THR A 392 -43.32 -7.62 -3.31
CA THR A 392 -44.52 -8.40 -3.66
C THR A 392 -45.10 -8.08 -5.04
N GLY A 393 -44.78 -6.92 -5.61
CA GLY A 393 -45.26 -6.49 -6.92
C GLY A 393 -44.54 -7.15 -8.10
N ASN A 394 -45.17 -7.10 -9.28
CA ASN A 394 -44.64 -7.62 -10.55
C ASN A 394 -44.42 -6.53 -11.60
N ASN A 395 -44.34 -5.26 -11.17
CA ASN A 395 -44.00 -4.17 -12.08
C ASN A 395 -42.50 -4.24 -12.46
N THR A 396 -42.11 -3.50 -13.50
CA THR A 396 -40.74 -3.50 -14.03
C THR A 396 -39.68 -3.13 -12.98
N THR A 397 -40.01 -2.19 -12.08
CA THR A 397 -39.10 -1.73 -11.02
C THR A 397 -38.85 -2.83 -9.99
N ASP A 398 -39.91 -3.51 -9.54
CA ASP A 398 -39.85 -4.62 -8.60
C ASP A 398 -39.09 -5.80 -9.19
N LEU A 399 -39.34 -6.14 -10.45
CA LEU A 399 -38.60 -7.19 -11.17
C LEU A 399 -37.10 -6.87 -11.28
N SER A 400 -36.75 -5.61 -11.60
CA SER A 400 -35.36 -5.14 -11.65
C SER A 400 -34.68 -5.20 -10.27
N LYS A 401 -35.40 -4.81 -9.21
CA LYS A 401 -34.91 -4.87 -7.83
C LYS A 401 -34.70 -6.31 -7.37
N ARG A 402 -35.67 -7.20 -7.60
CA ARG A 402 -35.54 -8.65 -7.33
C ARG A 402 -34.31 -9.23 -8.03
N ARG A 403 -34.15 -8.95 -9.32
CA ARG A 403 -32.99 -9.41 -10.10
C ARG A 403 -31.67 -8.94 -9.49
N THR A 404 -31.58 -7.66 -9.14
CA THR A 404 -30.37 -7.08 -8.55
C THR A 404 -30.00 -7.75 -7.22
N ILE A 405 -30.99 -8.00 -6.36
CA ILE A 405 -30.77 -8.69 -5.07
C ILE A 405 -30.33 -10.13 -5.29
N CYS A 406 -31.00 -10.87 -6.18
CA CYS A 406 -30.63 -12.25 -6.49
C CYS A 406 -29.20 -12.35 -7.04
N GLU A 407 -28.84 -11.50 -8.01
CA GLU A 407 -27.48 -11.45 -8.57
C GLU A 407 -26.42 -11.13 -7.49
N LYS A 408 -26.77 -10.25 -6.53
CA LYS A 408 -25.90 -9.93 -5.39
C LYS A 408 -25.70 -11.11 -4.46
N ILE A 409 -26.77 -11.84 -4.12
CA ILE A 409 -26.69 -13.06 -3.29
C ILE A 409 -25.80 -14.10 -3.98
N THR A 410 -26.05 -14.38 -5.27
CA THR A 410 -25.26 -15.35 -6.05
C THR A 410 -23.77 -14.97 -6.09
N LEU A 411 -23.45 -13.70 -6.27
CA LEU A 411 -22.05 -13.25 -6.24
C LEU A 411 -21.39 -13.47 -4.86
N ILE A 412 -22.11 -13.16 -3.78
CA ILE A 412 -21.63 -13.38 -2.40
C ILE A 412 -21.38 -14.87 -2.15
N GLU A 413 -22.29 -15.74 -2.59
CA GLU A 413 -22.15 -17.19 -2.49
C GLU A 413 -20.94 -17.70 -3.29
N HIS A 414 -20.80 -17.28 -4.55
CA HIS A 414 -19.65 -17.64 -5.39
C HIS A 414 -18.32 -17.22 -4.78
N LEU A 415 -18.21 -15.98 -4.27
CA LEU A 415 -16.98 -15.51 -3.61
C LEU A 415 -16.69 -16.31 -2.33
N THR A 416 -17.73 -16.65 -1.58
CA THR A 416 -17.60 -17.47 -0.37
C THR A 416 -17.09 -18.87 -0.70
N GLU A 417 -17.66 -19.54 -1.71
CA GLU A 417 -17.18 -20.86 -2.15
C GLU A 417 -15.75 -20.80 -2.69
N GLN A 418 -15.38 -19.76 -3.45
CA GLN A 418 -13.99 -19.58 -3.87
C GLN A 418 -13.03 -19.43 -2.66
N ILE A 419 -13.43 -18.71 -1.60
CA ILE A 419 -12.65 -18.61 -0.37
C ILE A 419 -12.52 -19.98 0.31
N ARG A 420 -13.61 -20.74 0.41
CA ARG A 420 -13.60 -22.11 0.96
C ARG A 420 -12.63 -23.00 0.20
N ASP A 421 -12.72 -23.03 -1.12
CA ASP A 421 -11.86 -23.84 -1.99
C ASP A 421 -10.39 -23.45 -1.85
N ILE A 422 -10.08 -22.14 -1.86
CA ILE A 422 -8.73 -21.62 -1.68
C ILE A 422 -8.14 -22.01 -0.32
N TYR A 423 -8.95 -21.96 0.73
CA TYR A 423 -8.50 -22.20 2.10
C TYR A 423 -8.32 -23.69 2.38
N ILE A 424 -9.33 -24.52 2.08
CA ILE A 424 -9.27 -25.98 2.26
C ILE A 424 -8.10 -26.57 1.46
N SER A 425 -7.97 -26.17 0.20
CA SER A 425 -6.95 -26.71 -0.70
C SER A 425 -5.58 -26.03 -0.53
N LYS A 426 -5.47 -25.07 0.41
CA LYS A 426 -4.26 -24.26 0.68
C LYS A 426 -3.67 -23.64 -0.60
N LEU A 427 -4.51 -23.25 -1.54
CA LEU A 427 -4.07 -22.71 -2.85
C LEU A 427 -3.26 -21.42 -2.68
N HIS A 428 -3.51 -20.70 -1.60
CA HIS A 428 -2.87 -19.45 -1.25
C HIS A 428 -1.45 -19.61 -0.68
N HIS A 429 -1.01 -20.84 -0.39
CA HIS A 429 0.37 -21.14 0.06
C HIS A 429 1.36 -21.25 -1.12
N ARG A 430 0.87 -21.06 -2.35
CA ARG A 430 1.66 -21.22 -3.58
C ARG A 430 1.27 -20.16 -4.60
N VAL A 431 2.24 -19.82 -5.44
CA VAL A 431 2.10 -18.81 -6.49
C VAL A 431 0.93 -19.14 -7.44
N GLY A 432 0.92 -20.33 -8.04
CA GLY A 432 -0.08 -20.69 -9.06
C GLY A 432 -0.08 -19.72 -10.25
N ASN A 433 -1.26 -19.53 -10.84
CA ASN A 433 -1.50 -18.52 -11.87
C ASN A 433 -2.05 -17.22 -11.28
N GLU A 434 -2.22 -17.16 -9.95
CA GLU A 434 -2.81 -16.03 -9.28
C GLU A 434 -2.25 -15.86 -7.85
N PRO A 435 -1.10 -15.20 -7.66
CA PRO A 435 -0.45 -15.21 -6.35
C PRO A 435 -1.26 -14.56 -5.21
N TYR A 436 -2.17 -13.64 -5.56
CA TYR A 436 -3.01 -12.89 -4.61
C TYR A 436 -4.45 -13.44 -4.55
N LYS A 437 -4.68 -14.71 -4.92
CA LYS A 437 -6.03 -15.28 -5.02
C LYS A 437 -6.90 -15.12 -3.76
N LEU A 438 -6.38 -15.46 -2.58
CA LEU A 438 -7.10 -15.30 -1.30
C LEU A 438 -7.38 -13.83 -0.95
N PRO A 439 -6.36 -12.95 -0.83
CA PRO A 439 -6.60 -11.57 -0.39
C PRO A 439 -7.56 -10.83 -1.34
N THR A 440 -7.50 -11.11 -2.65
CA THR A 440 -8.43 -10.55 -3.62
C THR A 440 -9.89 -10.97 -3.35
N ARG A 441 -10.19 -12.25 -3.06
CA ARG A 441 -11.58 -12.66 -2.77
C ARG A 441 -12.05 -12.14 -1.42
N LEU A 442 -11.17 -12.08 -0.42
CA LEU A 442 -11.54 -11.51 0.88
C LEU A 442 -11.97 -10.04 0.75
N LEU A 443 -11.24 -9.23 -0.02
CA LEU A 443 -11.61 -7.83 -0.28
C LEU A 443 -12.86 -7.71 -1.15
N ALA A 444 -13.00 -8.57 -2.16
CA ALA A 444 -14.20 -8.58 -3.00
C ALA A 444 -15.44 -8.92 -2.16
N LEU A 445 -15.38 -9.99 -1.36
CA LEU A 445 -16.47 -10.40 -0.48
C LEU A 445 -16.82 -9.28 0.51
N ALA A 446 -15.82 -8.66 1.15
CA ALA A 446 -16.04 -7.53 2.05
C ALA A 446 -16.83 -6.39 1.39
N ASN A 447 -16.44 -6.00 0.17
CA ASN A 447 -17.12 -4.95 -0.59
C ASN A 447 -18.56 -5.35 -0.92
N GLU A 448 -18.76 -6.60 -1.36
CA GLU A 448 -20.07 -7.09 -1.74
C GLU A 448 -21.02 -7.23 -0.55
N ILE A 449 -20.51 -7.54 0.65
CA ILE A 449 -21.36 -7.62 1.85
C ILE A 449 -21.66 -6.25 2.50
N GLY A 450 -21.11 -5.15 1.99
CA GLY A 450 -21.27 -3.80 2.54
C GLY A 450 -20.29 -3.46 3.67
N ALA A 451 -19.36 -4.36 3.98
CA ALA A 451 -18.24 -4.07 4.87
C ALA A 451 -17.22 -3.16 4.17
N THR A 452 -16.38 -2.47 4.95
CA THR A 452 -15.26 -1.71 4.41
C THR A 452 -14.06 -2.64 4.19
N PRO A 453 -13.63 -2.88 2.93
CA PRO A 453 -12.41 -3.61 2.67
C PRO A 453 -11.21 -2.71 2.98
N ALA A 454 -10.21 -3.27 3.64
CA ALA A 454 -8.97 -2.60 3.95
C ALA A 454 -7.78 -3.52 3.68
N PHE A 455 -6.66 -2.99 3.20
CA PHE A 455 -5.47 -3.80 2.97
C PHE A 455 -4.16 -3.03 3.13
N ASN A 456 -3.15 -3.72 3.64
CA ASN A 456 -1.86 -3.11 3.93
C ASN A 456 -0.69 -4.09 3.74
N CYS A 457 0.50 -3.51 3.56
CA CYS A 457 1.76 -4.18 3.81
C CYS A 457 2.60 -3.28 4.73
N LYS A 458 3.90 -3.54 4.90
CA LYS A 458 4.76 -2.70 5.75
C LYS A 458 4.68 -1.22 5.39
N SER A 459 4.84 -0.87 4.11
CA SER A 459 4.92 0.51 3.63
C SER A 459 3.68 1.00 2.87
N GLY A 460 2.73 0.12 2.58
CA GLY A 460 1.56 0.46 1.75
C GLY A 460 1.84 0.68 0.26
N LYS A 461 3.01 0.29 -0.25
CA LYS A 461 3.47 0.57 -1.63
C LYS A 461 3.43 -0.65 -2.54
N ASP A 462 4.38 -1.57 -2.35
CA ASP A 462 4.67 -2.62 -3.33
C ASP A 462 3.64 -3.75 -3.32
N ARG A 463 3.61 -4.56 -2.25
CA ARG A 463 2.60 -5.64 -2.07
C ARG A 463 1.17 -5.08 -2.06
N THR A 464 0.98 -3.91 -1.47
CA THR A 464 -0.31 -3.21 -1.43
C THR A 464 -0.75 -2.77 -2.84
N GLY A 465 0.10 -2.09 -3.60
CA GLY A 465 -0.22 -1.68 -4.97
C GLY A 465 -0.47 -2.90 -5.87
N GLN A 466 0.28 -3.98 -5.68
CA GLN A 466 0.06 -5.23 -6.38
C GLN A 466 -1.33 -5.85 -6.08
N LEU A 467 -1.77 -5.87 -4.81
CA LEU A 467 -3.13 -6.29 -4.47
C LEU A 467 -4.19 -5.34 -5.04
N ASN A 468 -3.91 -4.03 -5.08
CA ASN A 468 -4.81 -3.03 -5.68
C ASN A 468 -5.02 -3.27 -7.19
N VAL A 469 -3.99 -3.69 -7.92
CA VAL A 469 -4.13 -4.10 -9.33
C VAL A 469 -4.96 -5.38 -9.44
N GLU A 470 -4.69 -6.39 -8.61
CA GLU A 470 -5.36 -7.69 -8.63
C GLU A 470 -6.88 -7.58 -8.38
N ILE A 471 -7.30 -6.76 -7.41
CA ILE A 471 -8.72 -6.56 -7.11
C ILE A 471 -9.44 -5.76 -8.19
N ARG A 472 -8.80 -4.74 -8.77
CA ARG A 472 -9.40 -3.97 -9.88
C ARG A 472 -9.54 -4.81 -11.13
N GLU A 473 -8.56 -5.67 -11.42
CA GLU A 473 -8.68 -6.63 -12.52
C GLU A 473 -9.82 -7.63 -12.28
N LEU A 474 -10.00 -8.14 -11.06
CA LEU A 474 -11.14 -9.00 -10.73
C LEU A 474 -12.48 -8.29 -10.98
N TYR A 475 -12.63 -7.02 -10.57
CA TYR A 475 -13.86 -6.26 -10.80
C TYR A 475 -14.08 -5.92 -12.28
N ALA A 476 -13.02 -5.65 -13.02
CA ALA A 476 -13.12 -5.44 -14.47
C ALA A 476 -13.68 -6.69 -15.17
N GLN A 477 -13.19 -7.88 -14.79
CA GLN A 477 -13.71 -9.17 -15.27
C GLN A 477 -15.13 -9.45 -14.78
N LEU A 478 -15.44 -9.11 -13.54
CA LEU A 478 -16.80 -9.27 -12.97
C LEU A 478 -17.83 -8.47 -13.79
N ILE A 479 -17.51 -7.23 -14.12
CA ILE A 479 -18.33 -6.36 -14.96
C ILE A 479 -18.42 -6.91 -16.39
N ALA A 480 -17.30 -7.42 -16.91
CA ALA A 480 -17.26 -7.99 -18.24
C ALA A 480 -18.06 -9.31 -18.37
N ASN A 481 -18.15 -10.09 -17.31
CA ASN A 481 -18.79 -11.40 -17.31
C ASN A 481 -20.19 -11.37 -16.67
N GLY A 482 -20.85 -10.21 -16.67
CA GLY A 482 -22.23 -10.08 -16.22
C GLY A 482 -22.46 -10.34 -14.72
N GLY A 483 -21.43 -10.23 -13.89
CA GLY A 483 -21.52 -10.47 -12.45
C GLY A 483 -20.95 -11.83 -11.98
N THR A 484 -20.31 -12.60 -12.86
CA THR A 484 -19.64 -13.84 -12.47
C THR A 484 -18.13 -13.62 -12.24
N PRO A 485 -17.58 -13.92 -11.04
CA PRO A 485 -16.15 -13.79 -10.80
C PRO A 485 -15.38 -14.85 -11.59
N ARG A 486 -14.20 -14.49 -12.10
CA ARG A 486 -13.34 -15.46 -12.78
C ARG A 486 -12.93 -16.61 -11.84
N ALA A 487 -12.70 -17.78 -12.42
CA ALA A 487 -12.25 -18.95 -11.68
C ALA A 487 -10.93 -18.69 -10.92
N VAL A 488 -10.76 -19.37 -9.78
CA VAL A 488 -9.53 -19.32 -8.99
C VAL A 488 -8.37 -19.88 -9.82
N ASP A 489 -7.21 -19.20 -9.79
CA ASP A 489 -6.02 -19.62 -10.54
C ASP A 489 -6.24 -19.70 -12.08
N ALA A 490 -7.25 -18.99 -12.60
CA ALA A 490 -7.41 -18.79 -14.04
C ALA A 490 -6.16 -18.09 -14.61
N LYS A 491 -5.66 -18.62 -15.73
CA LYS A 491 -4.49 -18.04 -16.42
C LYS A 491 -4.91 -16.74 -17.12
N ARG A 492 -4.03 -15.74 -17.06
CA ARG A 492 -4.20 -14.47 -17.80
C ARG A 492 -3.49 -14.56 -19.13
N GLU A 493 -4.27 -14.57 -20.21
CA GLU A 493 -3.79 -14.63 -21.59
C GLU A 493 -4.55 -13.63 -22.47
N GLY A 494 -4.01 -13.35 -23.65
CA GLY A 494 -4.61 -12.43 -24.63
C GLY A 494 -5.02 -11.09 -24.00
N LEU A 495 -6.28 -10.69 -24.23
CA LEU A 495 -6.83 -9.44 -23.73
C LEU A 495 -6.79 -9.32 -22.19
N ALA A 496 -6.95 -10.42 -21.45
CA ALA A 496 -6.87 -10.37 -19.99
C ALA A 496 -5.47 -9.99 -19.49
N LYS A 497 -4.43 -10.44 -20.19
CA LYS A 497 -3.03 -10.05 -19.92
C LYS A 497 -2.80 -8.56 -20.24
N GLU A 498 -3.29 -8.07 -21.36
CA GLU A 498 -3.14 -6.67 -21.75
C GLU A 498 -3.91 -5.71 -20.84
N ASN A 499 -5.14 -6.06 -20.47
CA ASN A 499 -5.94 -5.37 -19.46
C ASN A 499 -5.21 -5.27 -18.12
N TYR A 500 -4.59 -6.36 -17.68
CA TYR A 500 -3.81 -6.36 -16.45
C TYR A 500 -2.60 -5.40 -16.55
N LYS A 501 -1.88 -5.38 -17.70
CA LYS A 501 -0.75 -4.48 -17.92
C LYS A 501 -1.18 -3.00 -17.86
N ILE A 502 -2.34 -2.65 -18.40
CA ILE A 502 -2.89 -1.29 -18.34
C ILE A 502 -3.05 -0.85 -16.88
N LEU A 503 -3.69 -1.67 -16.05
CA LEU A 503 -3.88 -1.37 -14.63
C LEU A 503 -2.55 -1.32 -13.87
N PHE A 504 -1.60 -2.19 -14.18
CA PHE A 504 -0.31 -2.21 -13.51
C PHE A 504 0.57 -0.99 -13.85
N MET A 505 0.63 -0.62 -15.13
CA MET A 505 1.50 0.47 -15.60
C MET A 505 0.87 1.85 -15.38
N ASN A 506 -0.44 1.97 -15.62
CA ASN A 506 -1.15 3.25 -15.67
C ASN A 506 -2.33 3.31 -14.69
N GLY A 507 -2.40 2.41 -13.70
CA GLY A 507 -3.48 2.39 -12.70
C GLY A 507 -3.23 3.26 -11.47
N GLY A 508 -2.18 4.09 -11.45
CA GLY A 508 -1.92 5.08 -10.40
C GLY A 508 -1.13 4.60 -9.17
N ASP A 509 -0.91 3.30 -8.99
CA ASP A 509 -0.12 2.79 -7.85
C ASP A 509 1.34 3.28 -7.88
N ARG A 510 1.88 3.50 -9.09
CA ARG A 510 3.23 4.04 -9.31
C ARG A 510 3.33 5.52 -8.93
N ASP A 511 2.24 6.27 -9.05
CA ASP A 511 2.15 7.66 -8.61
C ASP A 511 2.13 7.75 -7.09
N ILE A 512 1.38 6.86 -6.42
CA ILE A 512 1.44 6.72 -4.95
C ILE A 512 2.86 6.34 -4.51
N GLN A 513 3.54 5.45 -5.23
CA GLN A 513 4.94 5.18 -4.94
C GLN A 513 5.81 6.44 -5.07
N ALA A 514 5.62 7.25 -6.11
CA ALA A 514 6.36 8.51 -6.27
C ALA A 514 6.10 9.52 -5.15
N LEU A 515 4.87 9.60 -4.63
CA LEU A 515 4.57 10.42 -3.45
C LEU A 515 5.27 9.89 -2.19
N ASN A 516 5.44 8.58 -2.09
CA ASN A 516 6.06 7.96 -0.92
C ASN A 516 7.59 7.89 -0.97
N THR A 517 8.21 7.86 -2.15
CA THR A 517 9.66 7.64 -2.31
C THR A 517 10.33 8.62 -3.26
N GLY A 518 9.61 9.64 -3.73
CA GLY A 518 10.10 10.63 -4.68
C GLY A 518 10.31 10.13 -6.11
N VAL A 519 10.06 8.85 -6.37
CA VAL A 519 10.39 8.14 -7.62
C VAL A 519 9.26 7.17 -7.97
N THR A 520 8.86 7.13 -9.23
CA THR A 520 7.86 6.17 -9.73
C THR A 520 8.43 4.76 -9.73
N GLY A 521 7.59 3.75 -9.52
CA GLY A 521 7.98 2.35 -9.65
C GLY A 521 7.02 1.38 -8.98
N SER A 522 7.39 0.09 -8.92
CA SER A 522 6.70 -0.97 -8.17
C SER A 522 7.64 -2.17 -7.94
N LYS A 523 7.92 -2.54 -6.68
CA LYS A 523 8.69 -3.77 -6.39
C LYS A 523 7.84 -5.02 -6.52
N THR A 524 7.72 -5.53 -7.75
CA THR A 524 7.13 -6.84 -7.94
C THR A 524 8.12 -7.95 -7.59
N GLN A 525 7.86 -8.66 -6.49
CA GLN A 525 8.78 -9.65 -5.92
C GLN A 525 8.65 -11.06 -6.51
N LEU A 526 7.59 -11.33 -7.29
CA LEU A 526 7.31 -12.67 -7.81
C LEU A 526 7.61 -12.79 -9.30
N ARG A 527 8.35 -13.85 -9.68
CA ARG A 527 8.67 -14.18 -11.08
C ARG A 527 7.42 -14.32 -11.97
N TYR A 528 6.29 -14.72 -11.39
CA TYR A 528 5.01 -14.81 -12.09
C TYR A 528 4.68 -13.49 -12.81
N TYR A 529 4.78 -12.36 -12.12
CA TYR A 529 4.42 -11.08 -12.72
C TYR A 529 5.43 -10.58 -13.74
N HIS A 530 6.70 -10.98 -13.65
CA HIS A 530 7.68 -10.64 -14.69
C HIS A 530 7.30 -11.30 -16.01
N ARG A 531 6.87 -12.56 -15.95
CA ARG A 531 6.31 -13.28 -17.11
C ARG A 531 5.00 -12.67 -17.58
N LEU A 532 4.11 -12.29 -16.67
CA LEU A 532 2.83 -11.68 -17.02
C LEU A 532 2.99 -10.32 -17.71
N MET A 533 4.01 -9.55 -17.31
CA MET A 533 4.28 -8.23 -17.87
C MET A 533 5.18 -8.27 -19.11
N ASP A 534 5.64 -9.44 -19.55
CA ASP A 534 6.66 -9.61 -20.61
C ASP A 534 7.95 -8.84 -20.33
N VAL A 535 8.32 -8.73 -19.05
CA VAL A 535 9.49 -7.96 -18.62
C VAL A 535 10.60 -8.94 -18.27
N PRO A 536 11.71 -8.95 -19.03
CA PRO A 536 12.88 -9.73 -18.67
C PRO A 536 13.38 -9.34 -17.27
N PRO A 537 13.92 -10.27 -16.47
CA PRO A 537 14.46 -9.95 -15.15
C PRO A 537 15.48 -8.81 -15.14
N LYS A 538 16.18 -8.56 -16.25
CA LYS A 538 17.13 -7.44 -16.44
C LYS A 538 16.46 -6.05 -16.53
N ASN A 539 15.21 -5.96 -16.99
CA ASN A 539 14.47 -4.70 -17.12
C ASN A 539 13.55 -4.43 -15.90
N ILE A 540 13.58 -5.33 -14.92
CA ILE A 540 12.75 -5.24 -13.72
C ILE A 540 12.97 -3.95 -12.95
N ASP A 541 14.16 -3.38 -13.04
CA ASP A 541 14.52 -2.17 -12.29
C ASP A 541 13.94 -0.90 -12.93
N GLN A 542 13.66 -0.90 -14.25
CA GLN A 542 12.85 0.13 -14.91
C GLN A 542 11.42 0.15 -14.35
N ILE A 543 10.91 -1.03 -13.97
CA ILE A 543 9.60 -1.16 -13.33
C ILE A 543 9.65 -0.88 -11.84
N LYS A 544 10.67 -1.35 -11.12
CA LYS A 544 10.86 -1.10 -9.68
C LYS A 544 11.13 0.36 -9.37
N GLY A 545 11.66 1.11 -10.33
CA GLY A 545 12.21 2.44 -10.11
C GLY A 545 13.33 2.42 -9.07
N LEU A 546 13.69 3.60 -8.57
CA LEU A 546 14.77 3.76 -7.58
C LEU A 546 14.38 3.28 -6.17
N SER A 547 13.22 2.64 -6.00
CA SER A 547 12.73 2.17 -4.70
C SER A 547 13.69 1.22 -3.97
N LYS A 548 14.60 0.54 -4.68
CA LYS A 548 15.69 -0.28 -4.11
C LYS A 548 16.79 0.58 -3.44
N TRP A 549 16.96 1.82 -3.89
CA TRP A 549 18.07 2.73 -3.61
C TRP A 549 17.71 3.99 -2.81
N VAL A 550 16.45 4.17 -2.45
CA VAL A 550 16.06 5.24 -1.51
C VAL A 550 16.06 4.73 -0.05
N GLY A 551 16.24 3.42 0.16
CA GLY A 551 16.43 2.78 1.47
C GLY A 551 15.21 2.83 2.38
N ALA A 552 14.87 1.71 3.02
CA ALA A 552 13.99 1.66 4.20
C ALA A 552 14.63 0.74 5.23
#